data_AF-A0A2H1X3G2-F1
#
_entry.id   AF-A0A2H1X3G2-F1
#
_cell.length_a   1.000
_cell.length_b   1.000
_cell.length_c   1.000
_cell.angle_alpha   90.00
_cell.angle_beta   90.00
_cell.angle_gamma   90.00
#
_symmetry.space_group_name_H-M   'P 1'
#
loop_
_entity.id
_entity.type
_entity.pdbx_description
1 polymer ?
#
loop_
_entity_poly.entity_id
_entity_poly.type
_entity_poly.pdbx_seq_one_letter_code
_entity_poly.pdbx_strand_id
1 'polypeptide(L)'
;LAARTNLDALIARSPSDEFIFSVPRDPLLSPYWADDQLLTKFPPVRILTVHLDPCLDDCVMFAKKLKKLGNTVGIEVLEGLPHGFLNFS
;
A
#
# COMPACT_ATOMS: atom_id res chain seq x y z
N LEU A 1 -10.35 -14.69 -42.17
CA LEU A 1 -9.75 -13.57 -41.41
C LEU A 1 -10.58 -13.33 -40.13
N ALA A 2 -10.60 -14.29 -39.21
CA ALA A 2 -11.56 -14.34 -38.09
C ALA A 2 -10.86 -14.76 -36.79
N ALA A 3 -9.94 -13.92 -36.30
CA ALA A 3 -9.21 -14.15 -35.06
C ALA A 3 -9.06 -12.89 -34.20
N ARG A 4 -9.92 -11.88 -34.39
CA ARG A 4 -9.89 -10.61 -33.63
C ARG A 4 -10.95 -10.50 -32.54
N THR A 5 -11.90 -11.44 -32.45
CA THR A 5 -13.09 -11.29 -31.59
C THR A 5 -12.95 -11.81 -30.16
N ASN A 6 -11.87 -12.51 -29.80
CA ASN A 6 -11.71 -13.06 -28.44
C ASN A 6 -10.77 -12.24 -27.53
N LEU A 7 -9.91 -11.38 -28.09
CA LEU A 7 -9.00 -10.57 -27.26
C LEU A 7 -9.72 -9.36 -26.65
N ASP A 8 -10.67 -8.77 -27.38
CA ASP A 8 -11.46 -7.61 -26.93
C ASP A 8 -12.43 -7.98 -25.79
N ALA A 9 -12.88 -9.24 -25.72
CA ALA A 9 -13.73 -9.73 -24.64
C ALA A 9 -12.97 -9.91 -23.31
N LEU A 10 -11.67 -10.20 -23.37
CA LEU A 10 -10.76 -10.25 -22.22
C LEU A 10 -10.36 -8.86 -21.71
N ILE A 11 -10.60 -7.80 -22.49
CA ILE A 11 -10.40 -6.40 -22.10
C ILE A 11 -11.65 -5.82 -21.39
N ALA A 12 -12.79 -6.52 -21.46
CA ALA A 12 -14.10 -5.94 -21.13
C ALA A 12 -14.54 -6.02 -19.66
N ARG A 13 -13.70 -6.45 -18.72
CA ARG A 13 -14.01 -6.34 -17.29
C ARG A 13 -12.77 -5.94 -16.51
N SER A 14 -12.83 -4.77 -15.89
CA SER A 14 -11.85 -4.44 -14.86
C SER A 14 -11.98 -5.48 -13.75
N PRO A 15 -10.90 -5.94 -13.10
CA PRO A 15 -11.01 -6.72 -11.86
C PRO A 15 -11.93 -6.03 -10.84
N SER A 16 -11.97 -4.69 -10.86
CA SER A 16 -12.89 -3.89 -10.06
C SER A 16 -14.38 -4.17 -10.31
N ASP A 17 -14.75 -4.67 -11.51
CA ASP A 17 -16.13 -5.01 -11.88
C ASP A 17 -16.51 -6.43 -11.40
N GLU A 18 -15.54 -7.34 -11.24
CA GLU A 18 -15.76 -8.68 -10.66
C GLU A 18 -15.76 -8.65 -9.12
N PHE A 19 -15.10 -7.66 -8.53
CA PHE A 19 -15.01 -7.45 -7.09
C PHE A 19 -15.85 -6.26 -6.64
N ILE A 20 -17.19 -6.38 -6.72
CA ILE A 20 -18.10 -5.40 -6.08
C ILE A 20 -18.10 -5.65 -4.56
N PHE A 21 -17.03 -5.25 -3.89
CA PHE A 21 -17.02 -5.15 -2.44
C PHE A 21 -16.56 -3.77 -2.01
N SER A 22 -17.22 -3.24 -0.98
CA SER A 22 -16.80 -1.99 -0.36
C SER A 22 -15.54 -2.25 0.43
N VAL A 23 -14.43 -1.61 0.06
CA VAL A 23 -13.20 -1.64 0.87
C VAL A 23 -13.45 -0.86 2.17
N PRO A 24 -13.37 -1.49 3.35
CA PRO A 24 -13.63 -0.81 4.61
C PRO A 24 -12.54 0.22 4.91
N ARG A 25 -12.93 1.38 5.43
CA ARG A 25 -12.01 2.43 5.93
C ARG A 25 -11.85 2.30 7.44
N ASP A 26 -11.46 1.13 7.89
CA ASP A 26 -11.24 0.83 9.32
C ASP A 26 -9.78 1.11 9.71
N PRO A 27 -9.50 2.01 10.67
CA PRO A 27 -8.16 2.25 11.20
C PRO A 27 -7.45 1.00 11.75
N LEU A 28 -8.20 0.01 12.23
CA LEU A 28 -7.66 -1.25 12.75
C LEU A 28 -7.27 -2.24 11.64
N LEU A 29 -7.78 -2.03 10.42
CA LEU A 29 -7.37 -2.79 9.23
C LEU A 29 -6.27 -2.06 8.46
N SER A 30 -6.34 -0.74 8.37
CA SER A 30 -5.29 0.08 7.75
C SER A 30 -5.02 1.33 8.59
N PRO A 31 -3.79 1.47 9.13
CA PRO A 31 -3.43 2.61 9.99
C PRO A 31 -3.47 3.94 9.24
N TYR A 32 -3.50 3.91 7.90
CA TYR A 32 -3.66 5.11 7.09
C TYR A 32 -4.97 5.84 7.38
N TRP A 33 -6.03 5.11 7.75
CA TRP A 33 -7.34 5.68 8.09
C TRP A 33 -7.45 6.19 9.52
N ALA A 34 -6.44 6.00 10.37
CA ALA A 34 -6.50 6.48 11.75
C ALA A 34 -6.58 8.02 11.82
N ASP A 35 -7.30 8.52 12.83
CA ASP A 35 -7.50 9.95 13.06
C ASP A 35 -6.17 10.67 13.28
N ASP A 36 -6.07 11.87 12.74
CA ASP A 36 -4.87 12.70 12.85
C ASP A 36 -4.50 12.98 14.31
N GLN A 37 -5.48 13.14 15.22
CA GLN A 37 -5.25 13.33 16.65
C GLN A 37 -4.58 12.14 17.34
N LEU A 38 -4.78 10.93 16.81
CA LEU A 38 -4.13 9.72 17.30
C LEU A 38 -2.74 9.61 16.67
N LEU A 39 -2.63 9.87 15.37
CA LEU A 39 -1.37 9.79 14.64
C LEU A 39 -0.32 10.81 15.09
N THR A 40 -0.70 11.98 15.61
CA THR A 40 0.23 12.95 16.20
C THR A 40 0.86 12.48 17.51
N LYS A 41 0.32 11.41 18.13
CA LYS A 41 0.84 10.83 19.38
C LYS A 41 1.80 9.67 19.13
N PHE A 42 2.12 9.35 17.87
CA PHE A 42 3.03 8.27 17.56
C PHE A 42 4.44 8.59 18.08
N PRO A 43 5.18 7.57 18.55
CA PRO A 43 6.61 7.74 18.83
C PRO A 43 7.37 7.99 17.51
N PRO A 44 8.67 8.32 17.55
CA PRO A 44 9.48 8.33 16.33
C PRO A 44 9.33 7.03 15.53
N VAL A 45 8.96 7.16 14.25
CA VAL A 45 8.60 6.03 13.39
C VAL A 45 9.71 5.77 12.36
N ARG A 46 10.09 4.50 12.20
CA ARG A 46 10.90 4.03 11.07
C ARG A 46 10.11 2.98 10.30
N ILE A 47 9.92 3.22 9.01
CA ILE A 47 9.26 2.29 8.09
C ILE A 47 10.33 1.67 7.18
N LEU A 48 10.36 0.36 7.12
CA LEU A 48 11.25 -0.41 6.25
C LEU A 48 10.41 -1.16 5.23
N THR A 49 10.76 -1.04 3.95
CA THR A 49 10.09 -1.71 2.84
C THR A 49 11.12 -2.05 1.76
N VAL A 50 10.72 -2.78 0.73
CA VAL A 50 11.58 -3.13 -0.41
C VAL A 50 11.06 -2.52 -1.72
N HIS A 51 11.94 -2.41 -2.72
CA HIS A 51 11.63 -1.76 -4.01
C HIS A 51 10.52 -2.47 -4.80
N LEU A 52 10.39 -3.80 -4.64
CA LEU A 52 9.37 -4.62 -5.32
C LEU A 52 8.27 -5.09 -4.34
N ASP A 53 8.03 -4.32 -3.28
CA ASP A 53 6.98 -4.60 -2.31
C ASP A 53 5.61 -4.19 -2.89
N PRO A 54 4.59 -5.06 -2.94
CA PRO A 54 3.24 -4.66 -3.35
C PRO A 54 2.65 -3.55 -2.47
N CYS A 55 3.13 -3.41 -1.23
CA CYS A 55 2.66 -2.41 -0.27
C CYS A 55 3.55 -1.16 -0.19
N LEU A 56 4.54 -1.00 -1.10
CA LEU A 56 5.49 0.11 -1.07
C LEU A 56 4.79 1.48 -1.03
N ASP A 57 3.78 1.66 -1.89
CA ASP A 57 3.05 2.93 -1.98
C ASP A 57 2.29 3.24 -0.69
N ASP A 58 1.73 2.23 -0.02
CA ASP A 58 1.06 2.40 1.27
C ASP A 58 2.04 2.86 2.36
N CYS A 59 3.24 2.25 2.40
CA CYS A 59 4.32 2.66 3.29
C CYS A 59 4.72 4.13 3.05
N VAL A 60 4.89 4.52 1.79
CA VAL A 60 5.25 5.89 1.39
C VAL A 60 4.13 6.87 1.78
N MET A 61 2.88 6.52 1.50
CA MET A 61 1.72 7.38 1.81
C MET A 61 1.53 7.54 3.31
N PHE A 62 1.70 6.48 4.09
CA PHE A 62 1.63 6.57 5.55
C PHE A 62 2.77 7.42 6.13
N ALA A 63 4.01 7.23 5.66
CA ALA A 63 5.15 8.08 6.04
C ALA A 63 4.89 9.56 5.73
N LYS A 64 4.36 9.86 4.54
CA LYS A 64 3.98 11.23 4.14
C LYS A 64 2.91 11.82 5.06
N LYS A 65 1.88 11.05 5.42
CA LYS A 65 0.82 11.48 6.35
C LYS A 65 1.42 11.83 7.71
N LEU A 66 2.22 10.92 8.29
CA LEU A 66 2.87 11.16 9.58
C LEU A 66 3.79 12.38 9.57
N LYS A 67 4.57 12.55 8.50
CA LYS A 67 5.45 13.72 8.33
C LYS A 67 4.67 15.03 8.26
N LYS A 68 3.55 15.05 7.54
CA LYS A 68 2.67 16.22 7.44
C LYS A 68 2.08 16.62 8.81
N LEU A 69 1.85 15.65 9.68
CA LEU A 69 1.37 15.86 11.05
C LEU A 69 2.47 16.27 12.04
N GLY A 70 3.72 16.43 11.58
CA GLY A 70 4.84 16.87 12.41
C GLY A 70 5.54 15.75 13.18
N ASN A 71 5.22 14.48 12.92
CA ASN A 71 5.91 13.36 13.55
C ASN A 71 7.34 13.20 13.02
N THR A 72 8.25 12.73 13.88
CA THR A 72 9.57 12.26 13.47
C THR A 72 9.43 10.92 12.75
N VAL A 73 9.55 10.92 11.42
CA VAL A 73 9.40 9.71 10.59
C VAL A 73 10.53 9.56 9.59
N GLY A 74 11.04 8.34 9.46
CA GLY A 74 11.95 7.92 8.40
C GLY A 74 11.41 6.72 7.65
N ILE A 75 11.69 6.65 6.35
CA ILE A 75 11.39 5.50 5.51
C ILE A 75 12.65 5.03 4.80
N GLU A 76 12.84 3.73 4.71
CA GLU A 76 13.96 3.09 4.03
C GLU A 76 13.41 2.05 3.05
N VAL A 77 13.81 2.18 1.78
CA VAL A 77 13.38 1.31 0.68
C VAL A 77 14.61 0.56 0.21
N LEU A 78 14.66 -0.74 0.49
CA LEU A 78 15.80 -1.58 0.13
C LEU A 78 15.64 -2.17 -1.28
N GLU A 79 16.74 -2.19 -2.03
CA GLU A 79 16.78 -2.77 -3.37
C GLU A 79 17.19 -4.25 -3.33
N GLY A 80 16.72 -5.02 -4.32
CA GLY A 80 17.15 -6.41 -4.53
C GLY A 80 16.62 -7.43 -3.52
N LEU A 81 15.82 -7.01 -2.54
CA LEU A 81 15.22 -7.89 -1.54
C LEU A 81 13.73 -8.14 -1.82
N PRO A 82 13.23 -9.36 -1.56
CA PRO A 82 11.82 -9.69 -1.68
C PRO A 82 11.01 -9.18 -0.48
N HIS A 83 9.68 -9.08 -0.64
CA HIS A 83 8.78 -8.81 0.46
C HIS A 83 8.95 -9.86 1.58
N GLY A 84 9.00 -9.42 2.83
CA GLY A 84 9.16 -10.30 4.00
C GLY A 84 10.56 -10.87 4.20
N PHE A 85 11.60 -10.32 3.54
CA PHE A 85 12.99 -10.83 3.59
C PHE A 85 13.56 -11.02 5.01
N LEU A 86 13.07 -10.28 6.02
CA LEU A 86 13.50 -10.44 7.42
C LEU A 86 13.22 -11.84 7.98
N ASN A 87 12.32 -12.60 7.35
CA ASN A 87 11.99 -13.97 7.74
C ASN A 87 12.87 -15.03 7.06
N PHE A 88 13.78 -14.63 6.16
CA PHE A 88 14.64 -15.56 5.40
C PHE A 88 15.98 -15.81 6.12
N SER A 89 15.90 -16.10 7.42
CA SER A 89 17.03 -16.51 8.26
C SER A 89 17.57 -17.89 7.88
#